data_AF-A0A7J2IEM2-F1
#
_entry.id   AF-A0A7J2IEM2-F1
#
_cell.length_a   1.000
_cell.length_b   1.000
_cell.length_c   1.000
_cell.angle_alpha   90.00
_cell.angle_beta   90.00
_cell.angle_gamma   90.00
#
_symmetry.space_group_name_H-M   'P 1'
#
loop_
_entity.id
_entity.type
_entity.pdbx_description
1 polymer ?
#
loop_
_entity_poly.entity_id
_entity_poly.type
_entity_poly.pdbx_seq_one_letter_code
_entity_poly.pdbx_strand_id
1 'polypeptide(L)'
;KILEINSRGGDPEIQTVLPLIKDDFVDICFKMIDGNLKRIKFDPRASVLTYKVPPGYGGFRERFPDLVNPDEIDTPVDLSRAYGLREKYGDSIRIYPGSMELRDGKTYSGSSRTVCCIGIGESIEEARKISLDGIKAIKGGALWYRRDIASRKHIDKSIEHMKRLRG
;
A
#
# COMPACT_ATOMS: atom_id res chain seq x y z
N LYS A 1 -5.53 -25.35 -2.76
CA LYS A 1 -5.09 -25.40 -4.17
C LYS A 1 -4.12 -24.24 -4.40
N ILE A 2 -3.03 -24.47 -5.14
CA ILE A 2 -2.09 -23.43 -5.55
C ILE A 2 -2.68 -22.74 -6.78
N LEU A 3 -2.67 -21.40 -6.81
CA LEU A 3 -3.12 -20.62 -7.98
C LEU A 3 -1.93 -20.27 -8.88
N GLU A 4 -0.86 -19.72 -8.31
CA GLU A 4 0.36 -19.32 -9.00
C GLU A 4 1.56 -19.39 -8.05
N ILE A 5 2.78 -19.41 -8.61
CA ILE A 5 4.04 -19.37 -7.88
C ILE A 5 4.88 -18.23 -8.46
N ASN A 6 5.30 -17.31 -7.59
CA ASN A 6 6.21 -16.21 -7.93
C ASN A 6 7.53 -16.38 -7.17
N SER A 7 8.64 -15.94 -7.77
CA SER A 7 9.99 -16.02 -7.19
C SER A 7 10.49 -14.71 -6.57
N ARG A 8 9.58 -13.74 -6.36
CA ARG A 8 9.89 -12.43 -5.77
C ARG A 8 8.76 -11.95 -4.86
N GLY A 9 9.05 -10.93 -4.06
CA GLY A 9 8.02 -10.15 -3.38
C GLY A 9 7.04 -9.55 -4.40
N GLY A 10 5.75 -9.78 -4.16
CA GLY A 10 4.67 -9.12 -4.92
C GLY A 10 4.61 -7.65 -4.55
N ASP A 11 4.29 -6.80 -5.51
CA ASP A 11 3.87 -5.43 -5.24
C ASP A 11 2.36 -5.42 -5.49
N PRO A 12 1.50 -5.14 -4.49
CA PRO A 12 1.82 -4.43 -3.24
C PRO A 12 2.08 -5.29 -1.98
N GLU A 13 2.14 -6.62 -2.08
CA GLU A 13 2.15 -7.53 -0.92
C GLU A 13 3.40 -7.41 -0.05
N ILE A 14 4.57 -7.16 -0.64
CA ILE A 14 5.82 -7.09 0.12
C ILE A 14 5.87 -5.87 1.03
N GLN A 15 5.25 -4.76 0.61
CA GLN A 15 5.21 -3.52 1.38
C GLN A 15 4.38 -3.62 2.67
N THR A 16 3.45 -4.59 2.79
CA THR A 16 2.74 -4.85 4.06
C THR A 16 3.52 -5.78 4.98
N VAL A 17 4.38 -6.65 4.43
CA VAL A 17 5.16 -7.63 5.20
C VAL A 17 6.42 -7.02 5.80
N LEU A 18 7.22 -6.30 5.00
CA LEU A 18 8.53 -5.78 5.44
C LEU A 18 8.46 -4.90 6.71
N PRO A 19 7.46 -4.01 6.89
CA PRO A 19 7.37 -3.20 8.11
C PRO A 19 7.15 -3.99 9.40
N LEU A 20 6.70 -5.24 9.30
CA LEU A 20 6.46 -6.11 10.44
C LEU A 20 7.65 -7.02 10.76
N ILE A 21 8.72 -7.01 9.97
CA ILE A 21 9.93 -7.78 10.28
C ILE A 21 10.66 -7.11 11.46
N LYS A 22 10.94 -7.88 12.51
CA LYS A 22 11.68 -7.41 13.70
C LYS A 22 13.18 -7.67 13.63
N ASP A 23 13.59 -8.66 12.86
CA ASP A 23 15.00 -8.95 12.64
C ASP A 23 15.58 -7.99 11.58
N ASP A 24 16.90 -7.86 11.52
CA ASP A 24 17.56 -7.07 10.48
C ASP A 24 17.36 -7.73 9.10
N PHE A 25 16.75 -7.00 8.16
CA PHE A 25 16.47 -7.51 6.83
C PHE A 25 17.76 -7.85 6.05
N VAL A 26 18.86 -7.13 6.27
CA VAL A 26 20.15 -7.40 5.63
C VAL A 26 20.71 -8.73 6.13
N ASP A 27 20.64 -8.99 7.43
CA ASP A 27 21.04 -10.27 8.03
C ASP A 27 20.16 -11.43 7.54
N ILE A 28 18.86 -11.21 7.38
CA ILE A 28 17.96 -12.19 6.72
C ILE A 28 18.48 -12.53 5.31
N CYS A 29 18.82 -11.52 4.51
CA CYS A 29 19.34 -11.74 3.16
C CYS A 29 20.65 -12.54 3.16
N PHE A 30 21.61 -12.21 4.03
CA PHE A 30 22.85 -12.98 4.16
C PHE A 30 22.58 -14.43 4.57
N LYS A 31 21.70 -14.65 5.54
CA LYS A 31 21.33 -16.00 5.98
C LYS A 31 20.63 -16.82 4.88
N MET A 32 19.90 -16.17 3.99
CA MET A 32 19.34 -16.83 2.80
C MET A 32 20.44 -17.26 1.83
N ILE A 33 21.42 -16.38 1.57
CA ILE A 33 22.55 -16.68 0.69
C ILE A 33 23.38 -17.85 1.25
N ASP A 34 23.62 -17.85 2.56
CA ASP A 34 24.39 -18.89 3.26
C ASP A 34 23.61 -20.20 3.48
N GLY A 35 22.33 -20.26 3.10
CA GLY A 35 21.48 -21.43 3.30
C GLY A 35 21.21 -21.78 4.78
N ASN A 36 21.38 -20.81 5.70
CA ASN A 36 21.25 -21.01 7.15
C ASN A 36 20.06 -20.22 7.76
N LEU A 37 19.21 -19.62 6.92
CA LEU A 37 18.02 -18.89 7.36
C LEU A 37 17.11 -19.78 8.20
N LYS A 38 16.84 -19.32 9.42
CA LYS A 38 15.91 -19.95 10.36
C LYS A 38 14.60 -19.16 10.42
N ARG A 39 13.93 -19.19 11.57
CA ARG A 39 12.70 -18.43 11.82
C ARG A 39 12.98 -16.93 11.88
N ILE A 40 12.22 -16.17 11.11
CA ILE A 40 12.17 -14.71 11.16
C ILE A 40 11.15 -14.28 12.21
N LYS A 41 11.49 -13.29 13.03
CA LYS A 41 10.58 -12.68 14.00
C LYS A 41 9.75 -11.60 13.33
N PHE A 42 8.45 -11.66 13.57
CA PHE A 42 7.49 -10.66 13.11
C PHE A 42 6.84 -9.94 14.29
N ASP A 43 6.48 -8.70 14.05
CA ASP A 43 5.55 -7.94 14.86
C ASP A 43 4.13 -8.52 14.71
N PRO A 44 3.42 -8.82 15.82
CA PRO A 44 2.08 -9.42 15.76
C PRO A 44 0.99 -8.44 15.28
N ARG A 45 1.30 -7.14 15.13
CA ARG A 45 0.38 -6.13 14.63
C ARG A 45 -0.03 -6.39 13.18
N ALA A 46 -1.18 -5.83 12.80
CA ALA A 46 -1.68 -5.85 11.43
C ALA A 46 -1.08 -4.71 10.62
N SER A 47 -0.91 -4.91 9.31
CA SER A 47 -0.55 -3.87 8.36
C SER A 47 -1.54 -3.82 7.20
N VAL A 48 -1.87 -2.62 6.75
CA VAL A 48 -2.78 -2.38 5.62
C VAL A 48 -2.17 -1.33 4.71
N LEU A 49 -2.19 -1.58 3.41
CA LEU A 49 -1.66 -0.68 2.40
C LEU A 49 -2.78 -0.23 1.44
N THR A 50 -2.80 1.07 1.13
CA THR A 50 -3.65 1.63 0.08
C THR A 50 -2.78 2.38 -0.93
N TYR A 51 -2.96 2.08 -2.22
CA TYR A 51 -2.28 2.77 -3.32
C TYR A 51 -3.15 3.88 -3.91
N LYS A 52 -2.49 4.96 -4.32
CA LYS A 52 -2.98 5.95 -5.27
C LYS A 52 -2.39 5.70 -6.66
N VAL A 53 -3.23 5.79 -7.68
CA VAL A 53 -2.90 5.50 -9.07
C VAL A 53 -3.40 6.64 -9.98
N PRO A 54 -2.74 6.91 -11.12
CA PRO A 54 -3.20 7.91 -12.08
C PRO A 54 -4.45 7.40 -12.82
N PRO A 55 -5.23 8.30 -13.43
CA PRO A 55 -6.46 7.93 -14.13
C PRO A 55 -6.29 6.87 -15.23
N GLY A 56 -5.15 6.87 -15.94
CA GLY A 56 -4.87 5.90 -17.00
C GLY A 56 -4.50 4.49 -16.50
N TYR A 57 -4.28 4.29 -15.21
CA TYR A 57 -3.87 2.99 -14.68
C TYR A 57 -5.03 2.01 -14.60
N GLY A 58 -4.86 0.82 -15.18
CA GLY A 58 -5.83 -0.28 -15.07
C GLY A 58 -7.19 0.00 -15.70
N GLY A 59 -7.26 0.96 -16.64
CA GLY A 59 -8.51 1.36 -17.28
C GLY A 59 -9.46 2.14 -16.36
N PHE A 60 -8.94 2.82 -15.33
CA PHE A 60 -9.77 3.48 -14.32
C PHE A 60 -10.59 4.63 -14.92
N ARG A 61 -9.98 5.50 -15.72
CA ARG A 61 -10.65 6.62 -16.38
C ARG A 61 -11.79 6.17 -17.30
N GLU A 62 -11.63 5.05 -17.97
CA GLU A 62 -12.62 4.49 -18.88
C GLU A 62 -13.81 3.89 -18.11
N ARG A 63 -13.55 3.25 -16.96
CA ARG A 63 -14.60 2.62 -16.14
C ARG A 63 -15.32 3.60 -15.24
N PHE A 64 -14.64 4.64 -14.77
CA PHE A 64 -15.15 5.60 -13.79
C PHE A 64 -14.78 7.04 -14.15
N PRO A 65 -15.20 7.54 -15.33
CA PRO A 65 -14.83 8.88 -15.80
C PRO A 65 -15.26 9.98 -14.82
N ASP A 66 -16.43 9.84 -14.18
CA ASP A 66 -16.98 10.81 -13.23
C ASP A 66 -16.17 10.92 -11.92
N LEU A 67 -15.28 9.96 -11.65
CA LEU A 67 -14.42 9.96 -10.46
C LEU A 67 -13.04 10.57 -10.73
N VAL A 68 -12.76 10.97 -11.98
CA VAL A 68 -11.52 11.62 -12.37
C VAL A 68 -11.77 13.12 -12.40
N ASN A 69 -10.97 13.89 -11.66
CA ASN A 69 -10.93 15.34 -11.82
C ASN A 69 -9.95 15.69 -12.95
N PRO A 70 -10.40 16.14 -14.13
CA PRO A 70 -9.51 16.41 -15.26
C PRO A 70 -8.52 17.55 -14.99
N ASP A 71 -8.92 18.53 -14.18
CA ASP A 71 -8.10 19.71 -13.86
C ASP A 71 -6.90 19.38 -12.97
N GLU A 72 -6.92 18.23 -12.29
CA GLU A 72 -5.80 17.75 -11.49
C GLU A 72 -4.84 16.84 -12.27
N ILE A 73 -5.14 16.50 -13.53
CA ILE A 73 -4.25 15.67 -14.34
C ILE A 73 -2.93 16.44 -14.59
N ASP A 74 -1.81 15.73 -14.44
CA ASP A 74 -0.46 16.30 -14.58
C ASP A 74 -0.17 17.50 -13.66
N THR A 75 -0.92 17.62 -12.56
CA THR A 75 -0.57 18.56 -11.48
C THR A 75 0.44 17.93 -10.51
N PRO A 76 1.28 18.74 -9.83
CA PRO A 76 2.21 18.25 -8.82
C PRO A 76 1.52 17.43 -7.74
N VAL A 77 2.09 16.27 -7.42
CA VAL A 77 1.64 15.43 -6.31
C VAL A 77 2.28 15.92 -5.01
N ASP A 78 1.46 16.40 -4.10
CA ASP A 78 1.88 16.88 -2.79
C ASP A 78 1.74 15.77 -1.72
N LEU A 79 2.87 15.41 -1.13
CA LEU A 79 2.99 14.43 -0.06
C LEU A 79 3.16 15.06 1.33
N SER A 80 3.31 16.39 1.43
CA SER A 80 3.68 17.12 2.66
C SER A 80 2.74 16.81 3.83
N ARG A 81 1.44 16.93 3.61
CA ARG A 81 0.41 16.64 4.64
C ARG A 81 0.40 15.18 5.05
N ALA A 82 0.70 14.26 4.12
CA ALA A 82 0.78 12.84 4.43
C ALA A 82 2.01 12.57 5.30
N TYR A 83 3.18 13.13 4.95
CA TYR A 83 4.38 13.01 5.79
C TYR A 83 4.20 13.63 7.18
N GLY A 84 3.48 14.75 7.27
CA GLY A 84 3.13 15.39 8.56
C GLY A 84 2.29 14.49 9.49
N LEU A 85 1.57 13.49 8.98
CA LEU A 85 0.83 12.54 9.83
C LEU A 85 1.75 11.65 10.67
N ARG A 86 3.06 11.65 10.41
CA ARG A 86 4.04 11.01 11.30
C ARG A 86 4.03 11.61 12.70
N GLU A 87 3.70 12.89 12.87
CA GLU A 87 3.54 13.51 14.20
C GLU A 87 2.44 12.84 15.02
N LYS A 88 1.38 12.36 14.35
CA LYS A 88 0.24 11.72 14.98
C LYS A 88 0.43 10.21 15.17
N TYR A 89 0.98 9.54 14.15
CA TYR A 89 1.02 8.08 14.10
C TYR A 89 2.42 7.48 14.34
N GLY A 90 3.47 8.29 14.43
CA GLY A 90 4.84 7.83 14.56
C GLY A 90 5.21 6.83 13.46
N ASP A 91 5.82 5.71 13.83
CA ASP A 91 6.25 4.68 12.89
C ASP A 91 5.10 3.73 12.45
N SER A 92 3.89 3.96 12.95
CA SER A 92 2.68 3.22 12.52
C SER A 92 2.14 3.69 11.17
N ILE A 93 2.70 4.75 10.59
CA ILE A 93 2.40 5.19 9.22
C ILE A 93 3.67 5.19 8.37
N ARG A 94 3.58 4.66 7.15
CA ARG A 94 4.66 4.72 6.15
C ARG A 94 4.11 5.17 4.82
N ILE A 95 4.89 5.98 4.09
CA ILE A 95 4.54 6.51 2.78
C ILE A 95 5.67 6.17 1.83
N TYR A 96 5.35 5.43 0.77
CA TYR A 96 6.33 5.02 -0.24
C TYR A 96 5.92 5.55 -1.61
N PRO A 97 6.68 6.51 -2.16
CA PRO A 97 6.61 6.86 -3.58
C PRO A 97 6.87 5.63 -4.46
N GLY A 98 6.13 5.51 -5.56
CA GLY A 98 6.28 4.48 -6.58
C GLY A 98 6.60 5.12 -7.93
N SER A 99 5.67 5.03 -8.87
CA SER A 99 5.77 5.66 -10.19
C SER A 99 5.57 7.17 -10.10
N MET A 100 6.65 7.87 -9.80
CA MET A 100 6.72 9.33 -9.71
C MET A 100 8.01 9.84 -10.36
N GLU A 101 7.98 11.09 -10.81
CA GLU A 101 9.17 11.76 -11.36
C GLU A 101 9.29 13.18 -10.85
N LEU A 102 10.51 13.73 -10.93
CA LEU A 102 10.80 15.11 -10.54
C LEU A 102 10.89 15.98 -11.79
N ARG A 103 10.06 17.02 -11.88
CA ARG A 103 10.13 18.06 -12.92
C ARG A 103 10.18 19.42 -12.23
N ASP A 104 11.19 20.24 -12.51
CA ASP A 104 11.35 21.59 -11.96
C ASP A 104 11.18 21.68 -10.43
N GLY A 105 11.77 20.72 -9.70
CA GLY A 105 11.71 20.66 -8.24
C GLY A 105 10.36 20.22 -7.65
N LYS A 106 9.39 19.82 -8.49
CA LYS A 106 8.09 19.31 -8.09
C LYS A 106 7.92 17.86 -8.53
N THR A 107 7.16 17.09 -7.77
CA THR A 107 6.94 15.67 -8.05
C THR A 107 5.64 15.47 -8.84
N TYR A 108 5.68 14.65 -9.88
CA TYR A 108 4.54 14.33 -10.75
C TYR A 108 4.30 12.82 -10.77
N SER A 109 3.07 12.42 -11.06
CA SER A 109 2.72 11.00 -11.21
C SER A 109 3.18 10.46 -12.56
N GLY A 110 3.79 9.26 -12.57
CA GLY A 110 3.99 8.49 -13.80
C GLY A 110 2.71 7.78 -14.25
N SER A 111 2.85 6.73 -15.07
CA SER A 111 1.71 5.96 -15.63
C SER A 111 1.25 4.78 -14.77
N SER A 112 1.99 4.42 -13.72
CA SER A 112 1.71 3.27 -12.86
C SER A 112 1.35 3.70 -11.43
N ARG A 113 1.30 2.74 -10.50
CA ARG A 113 1.06 2.98 -9.07
C ARG A 113 1.96 4.09 -8.51
N THR A 114 1.35 5.23 -8.21
CA THR A 114 2.07 6.48 -7.92
C THR A 114 2.66 6.49 -6.52
N VAL A 115 1.86 6.18 -5.51
CA VAL A 115 2.29 6.28 -4.10
C VAL A 115 1.37 5.44 -3.24
N CYS A 116 1.91 4.76 -2.24
CA CYS A 116 1.11 4.06 -1.24
C CYS A 116 1.31 4.62 0.16
N CYS A 117 0.27 4.42 0.99
CA CYS A 117 0.34 4.62 2.41
C CYS A 117 0.03 3.32 3.13
N ILE A 118 0.91 2.94 4.05
CA ILE A 118 0.77 1.79 4.93
C ILE A 118 0.41 2.29 6.32
N GLY A 119 -0.62 1.71 6.91
CA GLY A 119 -0.90 1.81 8.33
C GLY A 119 -0.57 0.50 9.03
N ILE A 120 -0.07 0.59 10.26
CA ILE A 120 0.24 -0.52 11.16
C ILE A 120 -0.53 -0.31 12.45
N GLY A 121 -1.20 -1.32 12.97
CA GLY A 121 -2.02 -1.20 14.18
C GLY A 121 -2.31 -2.54 14.85
N GLU A 122 -2.91 -2.50 16.04
CA GLU A 122 -3.25 -3.70 16.81
C GLU A 122 -4.36 -4.52 16.16
N SER A 123 -5.10 -3.90 15.23
CA SER A 123 -6.15 -4.54 14.43
C SER A 123 -6.07 -4.14 12.96
N ILE A 124 -6.69 -4.93 12.09
CA ILE A 124 -6.81 -4.62 10.66
C ILE A 124 -7.58 -3.30 10.49
N GLU A 125 -8.61 -3.05 11.31
CA GLU A 125 -9.39 -1.82 11.29
C GLU A 125 -8.56 -0.58 11.63
N GLU A 126 -7.70 -0.66 12.64
CA GLU A 126 -6.78 0.42 13.01
C GLU A 126 -5.75 0.68 11.91
N ALA A 127 -5.07 -0.38 11.44
CA ALA A 127 -4.11 -0.29 10.34
C ALA A 127 -4.76 0.32 9.08
N ARG A 128 -5.98 -0.10 8.74
CA ARG A 128 -6.76 0.47 7.64
C ARG A 128 -7.06 1.94 7.86
N LYS A 129 -7.46 2.34 9.06
CA LYS A 129 -7.76 3.75 9.38
C LYS A 129 -6.52 4.62 9.12
N ILE A 130 -5.35 4.20 9.61
CA ILE A 130 -4.09 4.92 9.42
C ILE A 130 -3.73 5.01 7.93
N SER A 131 -3.80 3.90 7.19
CA SER A 131 -3.53 3.88 5.75
C SER A 131 -4.45 4.85 4.99
N LEU A 132 -5.74 4.87 5.34
CA LEU A 132 -6.73 5.74 4.69
C LEU A 132 -6.55 7.20 5.06
N ASP A 133 -6.15 7.53 6.29
CA ASP A 133 -5.84 8.90 6.68
C ASP A 133 -4.65 9.44 5.87
N GLY A 134 -3.59 8.64 5.72
CA GLY A 134 -2.43 9.01 4.91
C GLY A 134 -2.72 9.15 3.42
N ILE A 135 -3.39 8.18 2.81
CA ILE A 135 -3.67 8.23 1.37
C ILE A 135 -4.60 9.39 1.01
N LYS A 136 -5.52 9.79 1.90
CA LYS A 136 -6.42 10.95 1.74
C LYS A 136 -5.68 12.29 1.80
N ALA A 137 -4.62 12.37 2.59
CA ALA A 137 -3.84 13.59 2.78
C ALA A 137 -3.01 13.97 1.55
N ILE A 138 -2.68 13.00 0.69
CA ILE A 138 -1.99 13.22 -0.59
C ILE A 138 -2.91 13.97 -1.57
N LYS A 139 -2.39 14.95 -2.30
CA LYS A 139 -3.15 15.77 -3.26
C LYS A 139 -2.43 15.90 -4.60
N GLY A 140 -3.17 16.25 -5.66
CA GLY A 140 -2.64 16.41 -7.01
C GLY A 140 -2.56 15.12 -7.83
N GLY A 141 -2.24 15.27 -9.11
CA GLY A 141 -2.09 14.20 -10.10
C GLY A 141 -3.40 13.48 -10.50
N ALA A 142 -4.56 14.01 -10.12
CA ALA A 142 -5.87 13.37 -10.29
C ALA A 142 -5.91 11.92 -9.76
N LEU A 143 -5.13 11.65 -8.70
CA LEU A 143 -4.87 10.29 -8.25
C LEU A 143 -6.09 9.68 -7.57
N TRP A 144 -6.41 8.46 -7.96
CA TRP A 144 -7.50 7.68 -7.39
C TRP A 144 -7.01 6.55 -6.50
N TYR A 145 -7.81 6.17 -5.51
CA TYR A 145 -7.58 5.00 -4.67
C TYR A 145 -8.88 4.31 -4.28
N ARG A 146 -8.77 3.02 -4.00
CA ARG A 146 -9.86 2.20 -3.45
C ARG A 146 -10.12 2.54 -1.98
N ARG A 147 -11.39 2.72 -1.62
CA ARG A 147 -11.83 3.02 -0.24
C ARG A 147 -12.17 1.76 0.58
N ASP A 148 -12.25 0.61 -0.09
CA ASP A 148 -12.77 -0.64 0.44
C ASP A 148 -11.67 -1.66 0.78
N ILE A 149 -10.40 -1.29 0.59
CA ILE A 149 -9.24 -2.08 1.01
C ILE A 149 -9.34 -2.38 2.50
N ALA A 150 -9.13 -3.65 2.86
CA ALA A 150 -9.24 -4.18 4.22
C ALA A 150 -10.57 -3.84 4.93
N SER A 151 -11.65 -3.56 4.17
CA SER A 151 -12.96 -3.35 4.80
C SER A 151 -13.48 -4.64 5.42
N ARG A 152 -14.07 -4.53 6.60
CA ARG A 152 -14.65 -5.67 7.32
C ARG A 152 -15.58 -6.50 6.44
N LYS A 153 -16.48 -5.85 5.69
CA LYS A 153 -17.37 -6.49 4.71
C LYS A 153 -16.62 -7.38 3.70
N HIS A 154 -15.50 -6.93 3.13
CA HIS A 154 -14.74 -7.73 2.15
C HIS A 154 -13.94 -8.84 2.81
N ILE A 155 -13.43 -8.61 4.02
CA ILE A 155 -12.74 -9.63 4.80
C ILE A 155 -13.72 -10.75 5.17
N ASP A 156 -14.89 -10.40 5.71
CA ASP A 156 -15.94 -11.35 6.09
C ASP A 156 -16.40 -12.18 4.87
N LYS A 157 -16.65 -11.51 3.73
CA LYS A 157 -16.99 -12.19 2.47
C LYS A 157 -15.92 -13.19 2.04
N SER A 158 -14.64 -12.85 2.17
CA SER A 158 -13.53 -13.75 1.88
C SER A 158 -13.47 -14.92 2.86
N ILE A 159 -13.69 -14.69 4.15
CA ILE A 159 -13.74 -15.74 5.18
C ILE A 159 -14.90 -16.71 4.90
N GLU A 160 -16.10 -16.20 4.63
CA GLU A 160 -17.26 -17.01 4.28
C GLU A 160 -17.06 -17.81 2.99
N HIS A 161 -16.43 -17.20 1.99
CA HIS A 161 -16.06 -17.91 0.76
C HIS A 161 -15.10 -19.07 1.06
N MET A 162 -14.07 -18.83 1.87
CA MET A 162 -13.11 -19.87 2.25
C MET A 162 -13.73 -20.98 3.11
N LYS A 163 -14.68 -20.66 3.99
CA LYS A 163 -15.45 -21.67 4.75
C LYS A 163 -16.22 -22.58 3.79
N ARG A 164 -16.98 -22.01 2.85
CA ARG A 164 -17.73 -22.77 1.84
C ARG A 164 -16.85 -23.66 0.97
N LEU A 165 -15.63 -23.23 0.65
CA LEU A 165 -14.68 -24.03 -0.13
C LEU A 165 -14.07 -25.19 0.66
N ARG A 166 -14.09 -25.15 1.99
CA ARG A 166 -13.48 -26.16 2.86
C ARG A 166 -14.47 -27.21 3.38
N GLY A 167 -15.78 -26.95 3.26
CA GLY A 167 -16.84 -27.79 3.85
C GLY A 167 -17.16 -27.30 5.24
#